data_AF-A0A951R149-F1
#
_entry.id   AF-A0A951R149-F1
#
_cell.length_a   1.000
_cell.length_b   1.000
_cell.length_c   1.000
_cell.angle_alpha   90.00
_cell.angle_beta   90.00
_cell.angle_gamma   90.00
#
_symmetry.space_group_name_H-M   'P 1'
#
loop_
_entity.id
_entity.type
_entity.pdbx_description
1 polymer ?
#
loop_
_entity_poly.entity_id
_entity_poly.type
_entity_poly.pdbx_seq_one_letter_code
_entity_poly.pdbx_strand_id
1 'polypeptide(L)'
;MKEYNNQVYVSSQPYPPIKVKGKNIFYAEILMDDYAGYISEFSAISQYIYHSLDLGKVDKNLANMYIQISKVEMHHLDILGQVITLLGGNPKYRGSYSTNFKPWNGSFVYYGVNICERLYKDLESEYSAIESYKRHIEIIDDDYIRKILQRIILDEKVHIKH
;
A
#
# COMPACT_ATOMS: atom_id res chain seq x y z
N MET A 1 3.28 8.72 -23.85
CA MET A 1 2.62 7.88 -22.84
C MET A 1 1.15 7.86 -23.16
N LYS A 2 0.53 6.68 -23.37
CA LYS A 2 -0.93 6.60 -23.56
C LYS A 2 -1.58 6.92 -22.22
N GLU A 3 -2.56 7.81 -22.22
CA GLU A 3 -3.37 8.10 -21.04
C GLU A 3 -4.22 6.87 -20.73
N TYR A 4 -3.91 6.21 -19.61
CA TYR A 4 -4.66 5.07 -19.13
C TYR A 4 -5.60 5.57 -18.04
N ASN A 5 -6.90 5.28 -18.22
CA ASN A 5 -7.96 5.76 -17.36
C ASN A 5 -7.86 5.05 -15.99
N ASN A 6 -7.35 5.74 -14.98
CA ASN A 6 -7.11 5.21 -13.63
C ASN A 6 -8.40 4.81 -12.87
N GLN A 7 -9.58 5.12 -13.41
CA GLN A 7 -10.87 4.97 -12.73
C GLN A 7 -11.31 3.52 -12.44
N VAL A 8 -10.63 2.51 -12.98
CA VAL A 8 -11.02 1.09 -12.78
C VAL A 8 -10.44 0.51 -11.49
N TYR A 9 -9.23 0.92 -11.09
CA TYR A 9 -8.47 0.27 -10.00
C TYR A 9 -8.54 1.02 -8.68
N VAL A 10 -9.30 2.11 -8.62
CA VAL A 10 -9.48 2.94 -7.44
C VAL A 10 -10.97 3.04 -7.12
N SER A 11 -11.34 3.04 -5.86
CA SER A 11 -12.70 3.30 -5.43
C SER A 11 -13.15 4.70 -5.84
N SER A 12 -14.43 4.83 -6.21
CA SER A 12 -15.02 6.11 -6.61
C SER A 12 -15.21 7.10 -5.45
N GLN A 13 -15.01 6.65 -4.20
CA GLN A 13 -15.11 7.51 -3.03
C GLN A 13 -13.92 8.49 -2.98
N PRO A 14 -14.13 9.75 -2.58
CA PRO A 14 -13.04 10.72 -2.45
C PRO A 14 -12.13 10.37 -1.25
N TYR A 15 -10.85 10.70 -1.34
CA TYR A 15 -9.98 10.66 -0.17
C TYR A 15 -10.35 11.76 0.84
N PRO A 16 -10.37 11.45 2.15
CA PRO A 16 -10.58 12.47 3.17
C PRO A 16 -9.37 13.42 3.25
N PRO A 17 -9.51 14.59 3.89
CA PRO A 17 -8.38 15.48 4.12
C PRO A 17 -7.26 14.81 4.95
N ILE A 18 -6.01 14.95 4.50
CA ILE A 18 -4.83 14.47 5.23
C ILE A 18 -4.60 15.36 6.45
N LYS A 19 -5.06 14.91 7.62
CA LYS A 19 -5.01 15.64 8.89
C LYS A 19 -4.84 14.67 10.06
N VAL A 20 -4.39 15.20 11.18
CA VAL A 20 -4.27 14.49 12.47
C VAL A 20 -4.75 15.42 13.59
N LYS A 21 -5.23 14.88 14.71
CA LYS A 21 -5.63 15.66 15.90
C LYS A 21 -4.42 16.36 16.55
N GLY A 22 -3.24 15.78 16.41
CA GLY A 22 -1.99 16.33 16.92
C GLY A 22 -0.83 15.37 16.68
N LYS A 23 0.39 15.78 17.09
CA LYS A 23 1.56 14.90 17.02
C LYS A 23 1.38 13.70 17.94
N ASN A 24 1.73 12.52 17.43
CA ASN A 24 1.75 11.28 18.21
C ASN A 24 2.72 10.29 17.56
N ILE A 25 3.92 10.17 18.14
CA ILE A 25 4.98 9.28 17.63
C ILE A 25 4.56 7.82 17.65
N PHE A 26 3.78 7.39 18.65
CA PHE A 26 3.30 6.01 18.70
C PHE A 26 2.43 5.68 17.48
N TYR A 27 1.51 6.57 17.09
CA TYR A 27 0.72 6.38 15.87
C TYR A 27 1.59 6.46 14.61
N ALA A 28 2.60 7.33 14.59
CA ALA A 28 3.54 7.39 13.47
C ALA A 28 4.23 6.03 13.27
N GLU A 29 4.73 5.43 14.36
CA GLU A 29 5.43 4.15 14.30
C GLU A 29 4.51 2.98 13.93
N ILE A 30 3.23 3.01 14.28
CA ILE A 30 2.25 2.03 13.76
C ILE A 30 2.16 2.15 12.23
N LEU A 31 1.97 3.36 11.72
CA LEU A 31 1.80 3.61 10.28
C LEU A 31 3.09 3.37 9.47
N MET A 32 4.27 3.37 10.11
CA MET A 32 5.52 2.99 9.43
C MET A 32 5.47 1.55 8.91
N ASP A 33 4.75 0.64 9.58
CA ASP A 33 4.57 -0.73 9.10
C ASP A 33 3.71 -0.77 7.82
N ASP A 34 2.63 0.01 7.75
CA ASP A 34 1.83 0.14 6.52
C ASP A 34 2.58 0.88 5.40
N TYR A 35 3.43 1.84 5.75
CA TYR A 35 4.20 2.65 4.79
C TYR A 35 5.31 1.84 4.10
N ALA A 36 6.20 1.22 4.89
CA ALA A 36 7.39 0.56 4.34
C ALA A 36 7.84 -0.66 5.17
N GLY A 37 6.89 -1.34 5.80
CA GLY A 37 7.08 -2.64 6.45
C GLY A 37 7.13 -3.83 5.48
N TYR A 38 6.97 -5.05 6.03
CA TYR A 38 6.97 -6.28 5.24
C TYR A 38 5.77 -6.36 4.30
N ILE A 39 4.56 -6.25 4.85
CA ILE A 39 3.31 -6.03 4.12
C ILE A 39 3.03 -4.53 4.22
N SER A 40 3.23 -3.80 3.12
CA SER A 40 3.19 -2.34 3.09
C SER A 40 2.97 -1.82 1.68
N GLU A 41 2.63 -0.54 1.57
CA GLU A 41 2.50 0.16 0.30
C GLU A 41 3.80 0.10 -0.52
N PHE A 42 4.96 0.28 0.13
CA PHE A 42 6.24 0.23 -0.57
C PHE A 42 6.58 -1.18 -1.08
N SER A 43 6.22 -2.22 -0.32
CA SER A 43 6.33 -3.61 -0.78
C SER A 43 5.39 -3.90 -1.95
N ALA A 44 4.13 -3.47 -1.88
CA ALA A 44 3.12 -3.67 -2.92
C ALA A 44 3.53 -3.00 -4.25
N ILE A 45 3.95 -1.73 -4.20
CA ILE A 45 4.48 -1.00 -5.37
C ILE A 45 5.61 -1.79 -6.03
N SER A 46 6.59 -2.21 -5.22
CA SER A 46 7.79 -2.90 -5.71
C SER A 46 7.44 -4.26 -6.34
N GLN A 47 6.50 -4.99 -5.73
CA GLN A 47 6.03 -6.29 -6.21
C GLN A 47 5.26 -6.14 -7.53
N TYR A 48 4.29 -5.24 -7.60
CA TYR A 48 3.51 -5.00 -8.82
C TYR A 48 4.36 -4.52 -9.99
N ILE A 49 5.30 -3.60 -9.74
CA ILE A 49 6.26 -3.19 -10.77
C ILE A 49 7.05 -4.39 -11.25
N TYR A 50 7.61 -5.21 -10.36
CA TYR A 50 8.37 -6.38 -10.76
C TYR A 50 7.53 -7.38 -11.58
N HIS A 51 6.33 -7.72 -11.10
CA HIS A 51 5.42 -8.65 -11.81
C HIS A 51 5.07 -8.14 -13.22
N SER A 52 4.95 -6.82 -13.42
CA SER A 52 4.66 -6.24 -14.73
C SER A 52 5.79 -6.41 -15.77
N LEU A 53 7.07 -6.45 -15.33
CA LEU A 53 8.23 -6.38 -16.24
C LEU A 53 8.35 -7.61 -17.14
N ASP A 54 8.09 -8.78 -16.59
CA ASP A 54 8.19 -10.06 -17.29
C ASP A 54 6.92 -10.34 -18.12
N LEU A 55 5.77 -9.86 -17.64
CA LEU A 55 4.47 -10.10 -18.26
C LEU A 55 4.15 -9.20 -19.44
N GLY A 56 4.79 -8.04 -19.60
CA GLY A 56 4.54 -7.15 -20.73
C GLY A 56 4.77 -7.77 -22.12
N LYS A 57 5.50 -8.89 -22.19
CA LYS A 57 5.74 -9.67 -23.42
C LYS A 57 4.71 -10.78 -23.66
N VAL A 58 4.00 -11.20 -22.61
CA VAL A 58 3.06 -12.34 -22.62
C VAL A 58 1.62 -11.85 -22.60
N ASP A 59 1.30 -10.93 -21.67
CA ASP A 59 -0.02 -10.33 -21.52
C ASP A 59 0.12 -8.85 -21.15
N LYS A 60 -0.14 -7.99 -22.15
CA LYS A 60 -0.06 -6.52 -21.99
C LYS A 60 -1.17 -5.96 -21.12
N ASN A 61 -2.33 -6.61 -21.06
CA ASN A 61 -3.45 -6.13 -20.25
C ASN A 61 -3.16 -6.37 -18.78
N LEU A 62 -2.65 -7.55 -18.44
CA LEU A 62 -2.25 -7.88 -17.08
C LEU A 62 -1.04 -7.05 -16.62
N ALA A 63 -0.03 -6.87 -17.47
CA ALA A 63 1.08 -5.97 -17.13
C ALA A 63 0.59 -4.53 -16.89
N ASN A 64 -0.38 -4.05 -17.68
CA ASN A 64 -0.99 -2.74 -17.48
C ASN A 64 -1.79 -2.67 -16.18
N MET A 65 -2.53 -3.73 -15.82
CA MET A 65 -3.24 -3.82 -14.54
C MET A 65 -2.30 -3.60 -13.36
N TYR A 66 -1.20 -4.35 -13.29
CA TYR A 66 -0.18 -4.18 -12.25
C TYR A 66 0.37 -2.75 -12.18
N ILE A 67 0.68 -2.16 -13.34
CA ILE A 67 1.14 -0.76 -13.38
C ILE A 67 0.07 0.20 -12.85
N GLN A 68 -1.21 0.03 -13.20
CA GLN A 68 -2.24 0.94 -12.69
C GLN A 68 -2.47 0.76 -11.18
N ILE A 69 -2.51 -0.47 -10.67
CA ILE A 69 -2.61 -0.74 -9.22
C ILE A 69 -1.42 -0.11 -8.50
N SER A 70 -0.19 -0.32 -8.99
CA SER A 70 1.01 0.28 -8.38
C SER A 70 0.96 1.80 -8.25
N LYS A 71 0.24 2.51 -9.13
CA LYS A 71 0.06 3.96 -9.02
C LYS A 71 -0.91 4.35 -7.91
N VAL A 72 -1.90 3.51 -7.64
CA VAL A 72 -2.81 3.68 -6.49
C VAL A 72 -2.00 3.51 -5.21
N GLU A 73 -1.16 2.48 -5.12
CA GLU A 73 -0.27 2.27 -3.96
C GLU A 73 0.76 3.39 -3.78
N MET A 74 1.28 3.97 -4.87
CA MET A 74 2.14 5.17 -4.76
C MET A 74 1.40 6.35 -4.10
N HIS A 75 0.09 6.46 -4.33
CA HIS A 75 -0.73 7.48 -3.69
C HIS A 75 -1.01 7.15 -2.22
N HIS A 76 -1.26 5.88 -1.89
CA HIS A 76 -1.38 5.42 -0.50
C HIS A 76 -0.08 5.69 0.28
N LEU A 77 1.07 5.34 -0.30
CA LEU A 77 2.39 5.61 0.24
C LEU A 77 2.59 7.11 0.53
N ASP A 78 2.23 7.98 -0.42
CA ASP A 78 2.30 9.44 -0.24
C ASP A 78 1.40 9.92 0.90
N ILE A 79 0.14 9.46 0.95
CA ILE A 79 -0.80 9.78 2.03
C ILE A 79 -0.22 9.37 3.39
N LEU A 80 0.24 8.12 3.54
CA LEU A 80 0.80 7.61 4.78
C LEU A 80 2.07 8.38 5.19
N GLY A 81 2.95 8.68 4.25
CA GLY A 81 4.16 9.47 4.49
C GLY A 81 3.84 10.88 5.02
N GLN A 82 2.81 11.53 4.48
CA GLN A 82 2.33 12.82 4.97
C GLN A 82 1.72 12.70 6.37
N VAL A 83 0.91 11.68 6.64
CA VAL A 83 0.33 11.44 7.98
C VAL A 83 1.44 11.19 9.02
N ILE A 84 2.42 10.34 8.71
CA ILE A 84 3.59 10.06 9.56
C ILE A 84 4.33 11.36 9.88
N THR A 85 4.55 12.22 8.89
CA THR A 85 5.21 13.53 9.07
C THR A 85 4.39 14.44 9.99
N LEU A 86 3.07 14.52 9.79
CA LEU A 86 2.17 15.33 10.64
C LEU A 86 2.14 14.84 12.09
N LEU A 87 2.25 13.52 12.29
CA LEU A 87 2.36 12.91 13.61
C LEU A 87 3.70 13.21 14.31
N GLY A 88 4.67 13.79 13.61
CA GLY A 88 6.01 14.09 14.09
C GLY A 88 7.04 12.99 13.83
N GLY A 89 6.67 11.95 13.07
CA GLY A 89 7.58 10.91 12.61
C GLY A 89 8.43 11.34 11.40
N ASN A 90 9.33 10.45 10.98
CA ASN A 90 10.13 10.62 9.77
C ASN A 90 9.93 9.37 8.88
N PRO A 91 9.22 9.49 7.73
CA PRO A 91 8.84 8.36 6.88
C PRO A 91 10.04 7.82 6.08
N LYS A 92 10.99 7.19 6.79
CA LYS A 92 12.07 6.42 6.17
C LYS A 92 11.50 5.12 5.62
N TYR A 93 12.08 4.57 4.55
CA TYR A 93 11.65 3.27 4.02
C TYR A 93 12.06 2.11 4.94
N ARG A 94 11.28 1.90 5.99
CA ARG A 94 11.40 0.86 7.02
C ARG A 94 10.07 0.68 7.75
N GLY A 95 9.77 -0.54 8.18
CA GLY A 95 8.71 -0.78 9.16
C GLY A 95 9.17 -0.48 10.59
N SER A 96 8.24 -0.46 11.54
CA SER A 96 8.57 -0.44 12.96
C SER A 96 8.67 -1.86 13.49
N TYR A 97 7.53 -2.47 13.80
CA TYR A 97 7.50 -3.81 14.38
C TYR A 97 7.79 -4.86 13.30
N SER A 98 7.23 -4.70 12.09
CA SER A 98 7.35 -5.68 11.01
C SER A 98 8.79 -5.90 10.53
N THR A 99 9.66 -4.89 10.66
CA THR A 99 11.07 -4.95 10.24
C THR A 99 12.06 -4.80 11.40
N ASN A 100 11.57 -4.60 12.62
CA ASN A 100 12.38 -4.20 13.77
C ASN A 100 13.26 -2.97 13.45
N PHE A 101 12.65 -1.92 12.90
CA PHE A 101 13.28 -0.66 12.49
C PHE A 101 14.39 -0.78 11.43
N LYS A 102 14.53 -1.94 10.77
CA LYS A 102 15.53 -2.14 9.72
C LYS A 102 15.03 -1.55 8.40
N PRO A 103 15.93 -1.03 7.54
CA PRO A 103 15.55 -0.60 6.20
C PRO A 103 14.81 -1.70 5.44
N TRP A 104 13.77 -1.28 4.73
CA TRP A 104 13.13 -2.10 3.71
C TRP A 104 14.20 -2.56 2.71
N ASN A 105 14.07 -3.78 2.22
CA ASN A 105 14.94 -4.30 1.18
C ASN A 105 14.19 -5.23 0.23
N GLY A 106 14.80 -5.50 -0.92
CA GLY A 106 14.16 -6.27 -1.99
C GLY A 106 13.75 -7.70 -1.63
N SER A 107 14.19 -8.26 -0.49
CA SER A 107 13.75 -9.58 -0.04
C SER A 107 12.28 -9.62 0.37
N PHE A 108 11.61 -8.48 0.51
CA PHE A 108 10.16 -8.43 0.80
C PHE A 108 9.30 -8.59 -0.44
N VAL A 109 9.89 -8.44 -1.63
CA VAL A 109 9.20 -8.69 -2.90
C VAL A 109 9.16 -10.18 -3.16
N TYR A 110 7.97 -10.71 -3.40
CA TYR A 110 7.85 -12.05 -3.97
C TYR A 110 8.12 -12.00 -5.46
N TYR A 111 9.23 -12.59 -5.89
CA TYR A 111 9.59 -12.54 -7.32
C TYR A 111 8.83 -13.61 -8.14
N GLY A 112 8.65 -14.82 -7.61
CA GLY A 112 7.91 -15.92 -8.24
C GLY A 112 8.42 -16.33 -9.64
N VAL A 113 7.96 -17.47 -10.15
CA VAL A 113 8.32 -17.93 -11.51
C VAL A 113 7.14 -18.02 -12.46
N ASN A 114 5.95 -18.37 -11.97
CA ASN A 114 4.75 -18.44 -12.80
C ASN A 114 3.70 -17.40 -12.39
N ILE A 115 2.81 -17.12 -13.35
CA ILE A 115 1.80 -16.08 -13.22
C ILE A 115 0.75 -16.36 -12.15
N CYS A 116 0.37 -17.63 -11.97
CA CYS A 116 -0.64 -18.02 -10.98
C CYS A 116 -0.12 -17.80 -9.56
N GLU A 117 1.14 -18.14 -9.30
CA GLU A 117 1.80 -17.88 -8.02
C GLU A 117 1.90 -16.38 -7.72
N ARG A 118 2.27 -15.58 -8.71
CA ARG A 118 2.35 -14.12 -8.58
C ARG A 118 0.99 -13.51 -8.22
N LEU A 119 -0.05 -13.84 -8.99
CA LEU A 119 -1.42 -13.39 -8.74
C LEU A 119 -1.95 -13.84 -7.38
N TYR A 120 -1.66 -15.09 -6.98
CA TYR A 120 -2.04 -15.59 -5.66
C TYR A 120 -1.36 -14.78 -4.55
N LYS A 121 -0.07 -14.47 -4.72
CA LYS A 121 0.68 -13.71 -3.72
C LYS A 121 0.25 -12.25 -3.64
N ASP A 122 -0.08 -11.65 -4.78
CA ASP A 122 -0.65 -10.31 -4.84
C ASP A 122 -1.98 -10.27 -4.07
N LEU A 123 -2.88 -11.21 -4.36
CA LEU A 123 -4.16 -11.33 -3.64
C LEU A 123 -3.98 -11.55 -2.13
N GLU A 124 -3.06 -12.42 -1.72
CA GLU A 124 -2.71 -12.63 -0.31
C GLU A 124 -2.21 -11.34 0.36
N SER A 125 -1.41 -10.56 -0.36
CA SER A 125 -0.86 -9.29 0.14
C SER A 125 -1.96 -8.25 0.35
N GLU A 126 -2.92 -8.16 -0.57
CA GLU A 126 -4.09 -7.28 -0.45
C GLU A 126 -4.96 -7.63 0.77
N TYR A 127 -5.29 -8.91 0.95
CA TYR A 127 -6.02 -9.35 2.15
C TYR A 127 -5.25 -9.02 3.43
N SER A 128 -3.93 -9.22 3.43
CA SER A 128 -3.08 -8.95 4.58
C SER A 128 -2.96 -7.45 4.89
N ALA A 129 -2.93 -6.59 3.87
CA ALA A 129 -2.96 -5.13 4.01
C ALA A 129 -4.28 -4.68 4.66
N ILE A 130 -5.43 -5.18 4.17
CA ILE A 130 -6.74 -4.89 4.76
C ILE A 130 -6.80 -5.27 6.24
N GLU A 131 -6.32 -6.46 6.61
CA GLU A 131 -6.32 -6.90 8.01
C GLU A 131 -5.37 -6.05 8.89
N SER A 132 -4.22 -5.63 8.35
CA SER A 132 -3.28 -4.72 9.03
C SER A 132 -3.95 -3.37 9.29
N TYR A 133 -4.58 -2.77 8.27
CA TYR A 133 -5.31 -1.52 8.42
C TYR A 133 -6.46 -1.61 9.42
N LYS A 134 -7.24 -2.69 9.42
CA LYS A 134 -8.31 -2.89 10.41
C LYS A 134 -7.76 -2.93 11.83
N ARG A 135 -6.67 -3.68 12.07
CA ARG A 135 -6.02 -3.72 13.39
C ARG A 135 -5.51 -2.34 13.80
N HIS A 136 -4.91 -1.59 12.88
CA HIS A 136 -4.42 -0.24 13.18
C HIS A 136 -5.56 0.75 13.48
N ILE A 137 -6.71 0.64 12.81
CA ILE A 137 -7.93 1.40 13.11
C ILE A 137 -8.41 1.16 14.55
N GLU A 138 -8.32 -0.08 15.05
CA GLU A 138 -8.71 -0.41 16.43
C GLU A 138 -7.77 0.25 17.46
N ILE A 139 -6.47 0.35 17.16
CA ILE A 139 -5.46 0.91 18.06
C ILE A 139 -5.43 2.45 18.02
N ILE A 140 -5.59 3.06 16.85
CA ILE A 140 -5.40 4.50 16.65
C ILE A 140 -6.67 5.26 17.02
N ASP A 141 -6.65 6.03 18.10
CA ASP A 141 -7.77 6.91 18.51
C ASP A 141 -7.69 8.32 17.89
N ASP A 142 -7.56 8.37 16.56
CA ASP A 142 -7.59 9.59 15.76
C ASP A 142 -8.55 9.40 14.58
N ASP A 143 -9.70 10.09 14.62
CA ASP A 143 -10.76 9.92 13.62
C ASP A 143 -10.35 10.36 12.21
N TYR A 144 -9.36 11.25 12.08
CA TYR A 144 -8.85 11.63 10.76
C TYR A 144 -8.04 10.49 10.15
N ILE A 145 -7.16 9.88 10.95
CA ILE A 145 -6.35 8.74 10.53
C ILE A 145 -7.24 7.53 10.25
N ARG A 146 -8.19 7.21 11.15
CA ARG A 146 -9.14 6.11 10.94
C ARG A 146 -9.87 6.23 9.60
N LYS A 147 -10.33 7.44 9.25
CA LYS A 147 -11.00 7.69 7.96
C LYS A 147 -10.07 7.51 6.76
N ILE A 148 -8.81 7.92 6.88
CA ILE A 148 -7.79 7.70 5.84
C ILE A 148 -7.60 6.19 5.62
N LEU A 149 -7.35 5.42 6.68
CA LEU A 149 -7.15 3.96 6.57
C LEU A 149 -8.40 3.25 6.04
N GLN A 150 -9.59 3.64 6.50
CA GLN A 150 -10.86 3.12 5.98
C GLN A 150 -11.03 3.39 4.49
N ARG A 151 -10.55 4.54 4.01
CA ARG A 151 -10.59 4.88 2.59
C ARG A 151 -9.61 4.02 1.81
N ILE A 152 -8.37 3.85 2.27
CA ILE A 152 -7.38 2.97 1.62
C ILE A 152 -7.91 1.54 1.51
N ILE A 153 -8.54 1.00 2.56
CA ILE A 153 -9.22 -0.32 2.52
C ILE A 153 -10.24 -0.44 1.38
N LEU A 154 -10.88 0.65 0.93
CA LEU A 154 -11.79 0.58 -0.22
C LEU A 154 -11.06 0.34 -1.53
N ASP A 155 -9.84 0.84 -1.68
CA ASP A 155 -9.00 0.61 -2.87
C ASP A 155 -8.45 -0.82 -2.84
N GLU A 156 -7.99 -1.35 -1.70
CA GLU A 156 -7.56 -2.76 -1.60
C GLU A 156 -8.68 -3.74 -1.96
N LYS A 157 -9.93 -3.40 -1.59
CA LYS A 157 -11.10 -4.19 -2.00
C LYS A 157 -11.41 -4.11 -3.49
N VAL A 158 -10.98 -3.05 -4.16
CA VAL A 158 -11.02 -2.94 -5.63
C VAL A 158 -9.90 -3.77 -6.23
N HIS A 159 -8.68 -3.69 -5.70
CA HIS A 159 -7.53 -4.48 -6.15
C HIS A 159 -7.84 -6.00 -6.13
N ILE A 160 -8.45 -6.50 -5.06
CA ILE A 160 -8.89 -7.91 -4.92
C ILE A 160 -9.83 -8.40 -6.04
N LYS A 161 -10.61 -7.50 -6.67
CA LYS A 161 -11.60 -7.86 -7.70
C LYS A 161 -11.03 -7.93 -9.12
N HIS A 162 -9.79 -7.50 -9.31
CA HIS A 162 -9.13 -7.40 -10.61
C HIS A 162 -8.01 -8.43 -10.74
#